data_AF-A0A2G8SUA2-F1
#
_entry.id   AF-A0A2G8SUA2-F1
#
_cell.length_a   1.000
_cell.length_b   1.000
_cell.length_c   1.000
_cell.angle_alpha   90.00
_cell.angle_beta   90.00
_cell.angle_gamma   90.00
#
_symmetry.space_group_name_H-M   'P 1'
#
loop_
_entity.id
_entity.type
_entity.pdbx_description
1 polymer ?
#
loop_
_entity_poly.entity_id
_entity_poly.type
_entity_poly.pdbx_seq_one_letter_code
_entity_poly.pdbx_strand_id
1 'polypeptide(L)' 'MCRRRQVRTLFKNCNHGVTVPDEIVQCYGDNCIFSPNHPSTCTGDVCKKRCWHYRPAPQQYTEEKDAFCPACVKAGRR' A
#
# COMPACT_ATOMS: atom_id res chain seq x y z
N MET A 1 6.18 9.70 -1.84
CA MET A 1 4.85 10.19 -1.37
C MET A 1 4.06 9.03 -0.80
N CYS A 2 3.26 9.30 0.22
CA CYS A 2 2.53 8.28 0.97
C CYS A 2 1.36 7.83 0.10
N ARG A 3 1.19 6.53 -0.13
CA ARG A 3 0.19 6.00 -1.08
C ARG A 3 -0.56 4.82 -0.49
N ARG A 4 -1.77 4.58 -0.98
CA ARG A 4 -2.46 3.31 -0.72
C ARG A 4 -1.90 2.26 -1.68
N ARG A 5 -1.85 1.00 -1.23
CA ARG A 5 -1.48 -0.15 -2.06
C ARG A 5 -2.50 -1.24 -1.84
N GLN A 6 -3.07 -1.72 -2.94
CA GLN A 6 -3.88 -2.93 -2.96
C GLN A 6 -2.99 -4.08 -3.41
N VAL A 7 -2.81 -5.07 -2.54
CA VAL A 7 -2.01 -6.26 -2.85
C VAL A 7 -2.92 -7.40 -3.27
N ARG A 8 -2.56 -8.06 -4.37
CA ARG A 8 -3.19 -9.29 -4.84
C ARG A 8 -2.14 -10.39 -4.89
N THR A 9 -2.30 -11.40 -4.04
CA THR A 9 -1.41 -12.56 -3.99
C THR A 9 -1.96 -13.66 -4.90
N LEU A 10 -1.18 -14.06 -5.90
CA LEU A 10 -1.46 -15.23 -6.76
C LEU A 10 -0.79 -16.47 -6.15
N PHE A 11 -1.60 -17.47 -5.84
CA PHE A 11 -1.15 -18.73 -5.24
C PHE A 11 -0.94 -19.78 -6.33
N LYS A 12 0.30 -20.13 -6.62
CA LYS A 12 0.65 -21.00 -7.77
C LYS A 12 0.09 -22.42 -7.63
N ASN A 13 -0.02 -22.97 -6.42
CA ASN A 13 -0.48 -24.35 -6.20
C ASN A 13 -1.98 -24.54 -6.49
N CYS A 14 -2.77 -23.46 -6.54
CA CYS A 14 -4.20 -23.52 -6.84
C CYS A 14 -4.67 -22.50 -7.88
N ASN A 15 -3.75 -21.70 -8.44
CA ASN A 15 -4.03 -20.59 -9.37
C ASN A 15 -5.12 -19.61 -8.89
N HIS A 16 -5.23 -19.41 -7.57
CA HIS A 16 -6.20 -18.50 -6.98
C HIS A 16 -5.54 -17.15 -6.68
N GLY A 17 -6.25 -16.06 -6.98
CA GLY A 17 -5.85 -14.71 -6.58
C GLY A 17 -6.63 -14.25 -5.36
N VAL A 18 -5.93 -13.89 -4.28
CA VAL A 18 -6.53 -13.31 -3.08
C VAL A 18 -6.15 -11.85 -3.00
N THR A 19 -7.15 -10.97 -2.98
CA THR A 19 -6.94 -9.54 -2.77
C THR A 19 -7.04 -9.25 -1.28
N VAL A 20 -5.98 -8.69 -0.71
CA VAL A 20 -5.98 -8.25 0.70
C VAL A 20 -6.45 -6.80 0.81
N PRO A 21 -6.88 -6.34 1.99
CA PRO A 21 -7.28 -4.96 2.20
C PRO A 21 -6.17 -3.96 1.84
N ASP A 22 -6.57 -2.76 1.42
CA ASP A 22 -5.63 -1.68 1.12
C ASP A 22 -4.73 -1.36 2.31
N GLU A 23 -3.42 -1.35 2.09
CA GLU A 23 -2.44 -0.91 3.07
C GLU A 23 -1.92 0.49 2.74
N ILE A 24 -1.46 1.22 3.75
CA ILE A 24 -0.80 2.50 3.56
C ILE A 24 0.70 2.26 3.46
N VAL A 25 1.25 2.54 2.29
CA VAL A 25 2.70 2.61 2.08
C VAL A 25 3.16 3.98 2.57
N GLN A 26 3.76 3.97 3.77
CA GLN A 26 4.28 5.16 4.41
C GLN A 26 5.47 5.71 3.64
N CYS A 27 5.52 7.04 3.55
CA CYS A 27 6.65 7.79 3.00
C CYS A 27 7.36 8.56 4.11
N TYR A 28 8.63 8.89 3.88
CA TYR A 28 9.50 9.58 4.84
C TYR A 28 10.05 10.90 4.28
N GLY A 29 9.39 11.48 3.28
CA GLY A 29 9.79 12.78 2.71
C GLY A 29 9.34 13.95 3.58
N ASP A 30 10.11 15.04 3.61
CA ASP A 30 9.78 16.30 4.31
C ASP A 30 8.63 17.07 3.64
N ASN A 31 8.41 16.81 2.34
CA ASN A 31 7.43 17.51 1.51
C ASN A 31 6.05 16.84 1.46
N CYS A 32 5.72 15.92 2.36
CA CYS A 32 4.41 15.26 2.38
C CYS A 32 3.77 15.43 3.75
N ILE A 33 2.57 16.02 3.82
CA ILE A 33 1.93 16.33 5.12
C ILE A 33 1.57 15.09 5.95
N PHE A 34 1.49 13.92 5.30
CA PHE A 34 1.22 12.64 5.94
C PHE A 34 2.49 11.90 6.37
N SER A 35 3.67 12.46 6.09
CA SER A 35 4.95 11.89 6.48
C SER A 35 5.25 12.21 7.94
N PRO A 36 5.79 11.26 8.73
CA PRO A 36 6.27 11.56 10.07
C PRO A 36 7.44 12.55 10.06
N ASN A 37 8.15 12.68 8.94
CA ASN A 37 9.27 13.61 8.78
C ASN A 37 8.84 15.00 8.32
N HIS A 38 7.53 15.26 8.14
CA HIS A 38 7.07 16.58 7.75
C HIS A 38 7.28 17.58 8.89
N PRO A 39 8.05 18.65 8.67
CA PRO A 39 8.36 19.58 9.75
C PRO A 39 7.10 20.33 10.19
N SER A 40 6.89 20.42 11.50
CA SER A 40 5.74 21.14 12.09
C SER A 40 5.75 22.64 11.79
N THR A 41 6.91 23.18 11.41
CA THR A 41 7.09 24.58 10.99
C THR A 41 6.68 24.83 9.53
N CYS A 42 6.44 23.79 8.74
CA CYS A 42 5.99 23.92 7.35
C CYS A 42 4.47 24.08 7.29
N THR A 43 4.02 25.32 7.44
CA THR A 43 2.60 25.70 7.47
C THR A 43 2.29 26.84 6.50
N GLY A 44 1.00 27.12 6.26
CA GLY A 44 0.55 28.26 5.44
C GLY A 44 0.70 28.05 3.93
N ASP A 45 0.77 29.16 3.18
CA ASP A 45 0.80 29.16 1.72
C ASP A 45 2.04 28.49 1.12
N VAL A 46 3.17 28.55 1.82
CA VAL A 46 4.42 27.89 1.39
C VAL A 46 4.25 26.37 1.40
N CYS A 47 3.59 25.83 2.44
CA CYS A 47 3.28 24.41 2.52
C CYS A 47 2.30 23.98 1.42
N LYS A 48 1.26 24.79 1.15
CA LYS A 48 0.27 24.53 0.08
C LYS A 48 0.90 24.43 -1.32
N LYS A 49 1.93 25.24 -1.60
CA LYS A 49 2.61 25.26 -2.91
C LYS A 49 3.68 24.19 -3.07
N ARG A 50 4.34 23.79 -1.98
CA ARG A 50 5.53 22.91 -2.03
C ARG A 50 5.24 21.47 -1.62
N CYS A 51 4.31 21.25 -0.71
CA CYS A 51 4.05 19.92 -0.14
C CYS A 51 2.91 19.18 -0.83
N TRP A 52 2.93 17.87 -0.70
CA TRP A 52 1.86 16.98 -1.13
C TRP A 52 0.76 16.94 -0.06
N HIS A 53 -0.42 17.42 -0.43
CA HIS A 53 -1.63 17.47 0.43
C HIS A 53 -2.60 16.31 0.21
N TYR A 54 -2.33 15.48 -0.79
CA TYR A 54 -3.17 14.36 -1.14
C TYR A 54 -2.33 13.10 -1.30
N ARG A 55 -3.01 11.95 -1.20
CA ARG A 55 -2.41 10.65 -1.53
C ARG A 55 -2.71 10.37 -3.00
N PRO A 56 -1.72 9.95 -3.80
CA PRO A 56 -1.95 9.54 -5.18
C PRO A 56 -2.88 8.32 -5.22
N ALA A 57 -3.35 7.98 -6.43
CA ALA A 57 -4.17 6.80 -6.66
C ALA A 57 -3.53 5.52 -6.05
N PRO A 58 -4.36 4.56 -5.59
CA PRO A 58 -3.84 3.32 -5.03
C PRO A 58 -2.94 2.59 -6.02
N GLN A 59 -1.79 2.15 -5.56
CA GLN A 59 -0.94 1.25 -6.34
C GLN A 59 -1.58 -0.13 -6.36
N GLN A 60 -1.77 -0.70 -7.55
CA GLN A 60 -2.07 -2.12 -7.68
C GLN A 60 -0.74 -2.89 -7.72
N TYR A 61 -0.58 -3.84 -6.80
CA TYR A 61 0.60 -4.70 -6.71
C TYR A 61 0.17 -6.15 -6.70
N THR A 62 0.73 -6.94 -7.62
CA THR A 62 0.50 -8.38 -7.67
C THR A 62 1.78 -9.07 -7.24
N GLU A 63 1.67 -9.97 -6.27
CA GLU A 63 2.76 -10.85 -5.86
C GLU A 63 2.39 -12.30 -6.16
N GLU A 64 3.40 -13.13 -6.35
CA GLU A 64 3.22 -14.56 -6.59
C GLU A 64 3.81 -15.34 -5.43
N LYS A 65 3.08 -16.37 -4.97
CA LYS A 65 3.48 -17.21 -3.85
C LYS A 65 3.33 -18.68 -4.22
N ASP A 66 4.40 -19.44 -4.07
CA ASP A 66 4.44 -20.90 -4.20
C ASP A 66 3.79 -21.57 -2.98
N ALA A 67 2.47 -21.38 -2.82
CA ALA A 67 1.67 -21.93 -1.73
C ALA A 67 0.21 -22.12 -2.17
N PHE A 68 -0.60 -22.76 -1.31
CA PHE A 68 -2.06 -22.77 -1.43
C PHE A 68 -2.68 -21.51 -0.81
N CYS A 69 -3.79 -21.04 -1.37
CA CYS A 69 -4.53 -19.92 -0.78
C CYS A 69 -5.22 -20.31 0.54
N PRO A 70 -5.53 -19.35 1.43
CA PRO A 70 -6.17 -19.66 2.72
C PRO A 70 -7.47 -20.46 2.61
N ALA A 71 -8.26 -20.24 1.54
CA ALA A 71 -9.47 -21.01 1.28
C ALA A 71 -9.17 -22.48 0.93
N CYS A 72 -8.14 -22.73 0.11
CA CYS A 72 -7.71 -24.08 -0.23
C CYS A 72 -7.11 -24.81 0.97
N VAL A 73 -6.33 -24.10 1.80
CA VAL A 73 -5.81 -24.65 3.06
C VAL A 73 -6.95 -25.04 3.99
N LYS A 74 -7.96 -24.18 4.15
CA LYS A 74 -9.17 -24.48 4.92
C LYS A 74 -9.97 -25.66 4.36
N ALA A 75 -9.90 -25.89 3.04
CA ALA A 75 -10.51 -27.03 2.35
C ALA A 75 -9.65 -28.31 2.40
N GLY A 76 -8.50 -28.30 3.08
CA GLY A 76 -7.65 -29.49 3.27
C GLY A 76 -6.53 -29.67 2.25
N ARG A 77 -6.28 -28.70 1.36
CA ARG A 77 -5.09 -28.70 0.49
C ARG A 77 -3.87 -28.21 1.26
N ARG A 78 -2.76 -28.95 1.21
CA ARG A 78 -1.52 -28.65 1.93
C ARG A 78 -0.33 -28.91 1.04
#